data_AF-A0ABD7FSV1-F1
#
_entry.id   AF-A0ABD7FSV1-F1
#
_cell.length_a   1.000
_cell.length_b   1.000
_cell.length_c   1.000
_cell.angle_alpha   90.00
_cell.angle_beta   90.00
_cell.angle_gamma   90.00
#
_symmetry.space_group_name_H-M   'P 1'
#
loop_
_entity.id
_entity.type
_entity.pdbx_description
1 polymer ?
#
loop_
_entity_poly.entity_id
_entity_poly.type
_entity_poly.pdbx_seq_one_letter_code
_entity_poly.pdbx_strand_id
1 'polypeptide(L)' 'MRVKIKQNENGERYFIIPDEFQKDLSWNEGDLIEWIDNGDSCWTLKKLCQQDALELKAIENSGLKSDYKQSD' A
#
# COMPACT_ATOMS: atom_id res chain seq x y z
N MET A 1 -0.21 0.66 -18.62
CA MET A 1 0.51 1.94 -18.38
C MET A 1 1.92 1.63 -17.87
N ARG A 2 2.89 2.55 -18.05
CA ARG A 2 4.21 2.48 -17.40
C ARG A 2 4.43 3.74 -16.56
N VAL A 3 4.95 3.57 -15.35
CA VAL A 3 5.36 4.67 -14.46
C VAL A 3 6.85 4.58 -14.17
N LYS A 4 7.46 5.71 -13.79
CA LYS A 4 8.87 5.74 -13.38
C LYS A 4 8.98 5.59 -11.87
N ILE A 5 9.83 4.67 -11.43
CA ILE A 5 10.24 4.59 -10.03
C ILE A 5 11.22 5.74 -9.75
N LYS A 6 10.96 6.50 -8.69
CA LYS A 6 11.81 7.55 -8.15
C LYS A 6 12.45 7.08 -6.85
N GLN A 7 13.48 7.79 -6.41
CA GLN A 7 14.14 7.57 -5.14
C GLN A 7 14.12 8.88 -4.35
N ASN A 8 13.82 8.84 -3.05
CA ASN A 8 13.90 10.01 -2.17
C ASN A 8 15.31 10.14 -1.55
N GLU A 9 15.52 11.18 -0.76
CA GLU A 9 16.81 11.47 -0.10
C GLU A 9 17.25 10.38 0.89
N ASN A 10 16.29 9.62 1.44
CA ASN A 10 16.54 8.50 2.35
C ASN A 10 16.89 7.19 1.60
N GLY A 11 16.88 7.23 0.27
CA GLY A 11 17.15 6.07 -0.57
C GLY A 11 15.93 5.17 -0.83
N GLU A 12 14.75 5.53 -0.34
CA GLU A 12 13.51 4.76 -0.52
C GLU A 12 12.94 4.96 -1.92
N ARG A 13 12.44 3.86 -2.51
CA ARG A 13 11.86 3.86 -3.84
C ARG A 13 10.36 4.05 -3.79
N TYR A 14 9.84 4.94 -4.62
CA TYR A 14 8.41 5.22 -4.72
C TYR A 14 8.02 5.52 -6.16
N PHE A 15 6.73 5.46 -6.45
CA PHE A 15 6.15 5.96 -7.69
C PHE A 15 4.90 6.75 -7.39
N ILE A 16 4.51 7.61 -8.32
CA ILE A 16 3.29 8.41 -8.20
C ILE A 16 2.16 7.66 -8.88
N ILE A 17 1.04 7.50 -8.17
CA ILE A 17 -0.19 6.98 -8.75
C ILE A 17 -0.75 8.02 -9.73
N PRO A 18 -0.95 7.68 -11.00
CA PRO A 18 -1.45 8.63 -11.98
C PRO A 18 -2.90 9.02 -11.70
N ASP A 19 -3.24 10.29 -11.93
CA ASP A 19 -4.53 10.90 -11.59
C ASP A 19 -5.74 10.12 -12.12
N GLU A 20 -5.63 9.49 -13.29
CA GLU A 20 -6.70 8.67 -13.87
C GLU A 20 -7.03 7.47 -12.96
N PHE A 21 -6.03 6.74 -12.48
CA PHE A 21 -6.23 5.60 -11.60
C PHE A 21 -6.63 6.02 -10.20
N GLN A 22 -6.11 7.16 -9.73
CA GLN A 22 -6.53 7.71 -8.44
C GLN A 22 -8.04 7.97 -8.42
N LYS A 23 -8.58 8.56 -9.49
CA LYS A 23 -10.02 8.83 -9.64
C LYS A 23 -10.82 7.56 -9.84
N ASP A 24 -10.42 6.71 -10.78
CA ASP A 24 -11.15 5.50 -11.14
C ASP A 24 -11.24 4.51 -9.97
N LEU A 25 -10.19 4.42 -9.16
CA LEU A 25 -10.15 3.56 -7.98
C LEU A 25 -10.66 4.26 -6.72
N SER A 26 -10.94 5.56 -6.79
CA SER A 26 -11.32 6.40 -5.63
C SER A 26 -10.30 6.29 -4.49
N TRP A 27 -9.01 6.35 -4.83
CA TRP A 27 -7.90 6.39 -3.86
C TRP A 27 -7.60 7.83 -3.47
N ASN A 28 -7.50 8.09 -2.18
CA ASN A 28 -7.16 9.38 -1.61
C ASN A 28 -5.91 9.23 -0.73
N GLU A 29 -5.22 10.35 -0.51
CA GLU A 29 -4.13 10.38 0.45
C GLU A 29 -4.61 9.91 1.84
N GLY A 30 -3.83 9.03 2.47
CA GLY A 30 -4.17 8.44 3.76
C GLY A 30 -5.03 7.16 3.69
N ASP A 31 -5.50 6.75 2.51
CA ASP A 31 -6.09 5.42 2.35
C ASP A 31 -5.05 4.33 2.58
N LEU A 32 -5.44 3.28 3.32
CA LEU A 32 -4.58 2.11 3.51
C LEU A 32 -4.72 1.15 2.31
N ILE A 33 -3.58 0.65 1.87
CA ILE A 33 -3.49 -0.33 0.79
C ILE A 33 -2.75 -1.58 1.28
N GLU A 34 -3.10 -2.71 0.70
CA GLU A 34 -2.46 -4.00 0.88
C GLU A 34 -1.64 -4.34 -0.36
N TRP A 35 -0.43 -4.87 -0.14
CA TRP A 35 0.41 -5.47 -1.16
C TRP A 35 0.25 -6.98 -1.11
N ILE A 36 -0.20 -7.57 -2.22
CA ILE A 36 -0.41 -9.01 -2.33
C ILE A 36 0.60 -9.55 -3.34
N ASP A 37 1.47 -10.47 -2.90
CA ASP A 37 2.34 -11.24 -3.78
C ASP A 37 1.49 -12.30 -4.50
N ASN A 38 1.49 -12.27 -5.83
CA ASN A 38 0.74 -13.22 -6.64
C ASN A 38 1.54 -14.51 -6.91
N GLY A 39 2.81 -14.60 -6.50
CA GLY A 39 3.67 -15.76 -6.71
C GLY A 39 4.21 -15.92 -8.14
N ASP A 40 4.00 -14.92 -8.99
CA ASP A 40 4.41 -14.89 -10.41
C ASP A 40 5.35 -13.71 -10.72
N SER A 41 6.06 -13.23 -9.70
CA SER A 41 6.85 -11.98 -9.73
C SER A 41 6.03 -10.72 -10.01
N CYS A 42 4.70 -10.79 -9.93
CA CYS A 42 3.82 -9.63 -9.94
C CYS A 42 3.20 -9.41 -8.56
N TRP A 43 2.87 -8.15 -8.31
CA TRP A 43 2.23 -7.72 -7.07
C TRP A 43 0.91 -7.03 -7.39
N THR A 44 -0.10 -7.29 -6.56
CA THR A 44 -1.38 -6.59 -6.59
C THR A 44 -1.42 -5.56 -5.47
N LEU A 45 -1.77 -4.31 -5.79
CA LEU A 45 -2.10 -3.31 -4.78
C LEU A 45 -3.62 -3.22 -4.68
N LYS A 46 -4.16 -3.36 -3.47
CA LYS A 46 -5.60 -3.32 -3.21
C LYS A 46 -5.89 -2.33 -2.10
N LYS A 47 -6.86 -1.44 -2.29
CA LYS A 47 -7.36 -0.58 -1.20
C LYS A 47 -8.07 -1.43 -0.17
N LEU A 48 -7.69 -1.25 1.09
CA LEU A 48 -8.37 -1.92 2.20
C LEU A 48 -9.77 -1.32 2.38
N CYS A 49 -10.71 -2.18 2.76
CA CYS A 49 -12.01 -1.69 3.13
C CYS A 49 -11.94 -0.97 4.49
N GLN A 50 -12.96 -0.17 4.79
CA GLN A 50 -12.99 0.59 6.04
C GLN A 50 -12.90 -0.29 7.28
N GLN A 51 -13.50 -1.49 7.24
CA GLN A 51 -13.46 -2.44 8.35
C GLN A 51 -12.04 -2.92 8.61
N ASP A 52 -11.35 -3.44 7.59
CA ASP A 52 -9.96 -3.93 7.70
C ASP A 52 -9.01 -2.80 8.14
N ALA A 53 -9.21 -1.58 7.63
CA ALA A 53 -8.43 -0.41 8.01
C ALA A 53 -8.63 -0.02 9.49
N LEU A 54 -9.84 -0.17 10.02
CA LEU A 54 -10.13 0.09 11.43
C LEU A 54 -9.51 -0.98 12.33
N GLU A 55 -9.53 -2.25 11.91
CA GLU A 55 -8.94 -3.35 12.65
C GLU A 55 -7.41 -3.20 12.75
N LEU A 56 -6.73 -2.86 11.66
CA LEU A 56 -5.29 -2.58 11.67
C LEU A 56 -4.93 -1.43 12.62
N LYS A 57 -5.70 -0.34 12.57
CA LYS A 57 -5.51 0.81 13.47
C LYS A 57 -5.74 0.43 14.93
N ALA A 58 -6.73 -0.42 15.21
CA ALA A 58 -7.00 -0.90 16.56
C ALA A 58 -5.86 -1.78 17.10
N ILE A 59 -5.28 -2.64 16.25
CA ILE A 59 -4.14 -3.50 16.59
C ILE A 59 -2.89 -2.64 16.86
N GLU A 60 -2.58 -1.69 15.98
CA GLU A 60 -1.44 -0.78 16.16
C GLU A 60 -1.55 0.02 17.47
N ASN A 61 -2.73 0.57 17.76
CA ASN A 61 -3.00 1.30 19.00
C ASN A 61 -2.92 0.40 20.26
N SER A 62 -3.13 -0.91 20.12
CA SER A 62 -3.03 -1.88 21.22
C SER A 62 -1.58 -2.29 21.52
N GLY A 63 -0.60 -1.83 20.75
CA GLY A 63 0.81 -2.18 20.91
C GLY A 63 1.16 -3.60 20.47
N LEU A 64 0.21 -4.33 19.89
CA LEU A 64 0.45 -5.60 19.22
C LEU A 64 1.07 -5.29 17.86
N LYS A 65 2.32 -5.72 17.66
CA LYS A 65 2.94 -5.66 16.33
C LYS A 65 2.14 -6.57 15.42
N SER A 66 1.55 -6.03 14.36
CA SER A 66 1.10 -6.87 13.25
C SER A 66 2.34 -7.50 12.62
N ASP A 67 2.27 -8.79 12.35
CA ASP A 67 3.32 -9.53 11.64
C ASP A 67 3.35 -9.10 10.17
N TYR A 68 3.76 -7.86 9.89
CA TYR A 68 4.16 -7.46 8.55
C TYR A 68 5.42 -8.24 8.22
N LYS A 69 5.25 -9.34 7.48
CA LYS A 69 6.37 -10.07 6.90
C LYS A 69 6.97 -9.21 5.80
N GLN A 70 8.04 -8.52 6.15
CA GLN A 70 8.94 -7.92 5.19
C GLN A 70 9.60 -9.09 4.43
N SER A 71 9.18 -9.34 3.20
CA SER A 71 9.81 -10.32 2.32
C SER A 71 11.20 -9.82 1.93
N ASP A 72 12.23 -10.64 2.19
CA ASP A 72 13.63 -10.40 1.82
C ASP A 72 13.86 -10.33 0.30
#